data_AF-A0AA50CKH0-F1
#
_entry.id   AF-A0AA50CKH0-F1
#
_cell.length_a   1.000
_cell.length_b   1.000
_cell.length_c   1.000
_cell.angle_alpha   90.00
_cell.angle_beta   90.00
_cell.angle_gamma   90.00
#
_symmetry.space_group_name_H-M   'P 1'
#
loop_
_entity.id
_entity.type
_entity.pdbx_description
1 polymer ?
#
loop_
_entity_poly.entity_id
_entity_poly.type
_entity_poly.pdbx_seq_one_letter_code
_entity_poly.pdbx_strand_id
1 'polypeptide(L)'
;MKHLLASTCLVVGLMAMTGAARAECGNVTIASMNWQSAEVLAALDKFILSEGYGCNAEVIVGDTVPTITSMTEKGDPDLAPEGWVDLLPDVVNRGIEEGKLVGAAVALSDGAVQGWWIPKYIADAHPDIKTIDDVFKHPELFPDPEDKSKGAVHNGPQGWGGTVVTSQLYKAYGGEAANFTLVDTGSAAGLDGSIAKAYERKEGWVGYYWAPTALLGKYEMVKLEHGVPYDEAEWKRCNTVADCPDPKKNDWPKDKVQTLVTKKFSERAGEDVMGYLNKRAWTNDTVNKLMAWMTDNQASGDDGAKHFLEENEAMWKEWVSPEAAEKIKAAL
;
A
#
# COMPACT_ATOMS: atom_id res chain seq x y z
N MET A 1 -12.25 -79.82 -35.52
CA MET A 1 -11.96 -80.26 -34.13
C MET A 1 -10.46 -80.09 -33.92
N LYS A 2 -9.91 -79.19 -33.09
CA LYS A 2 -10.39 -78.41 -31.96
C LYS A 2 -9.57 -77.10 -31.89
N HIS A 3 -10.22 -76.10 -31.29
CA HIS A 3 -9.84 -74.70 -31.17
C HIS A 3 -8.63 -74.46 -30.24
N LEU A 4 -7.75 -73.55 -30.63
CA LEU A 4 -6.77 -72.82 -29.82
C LEU A 4 -6.55 -71.47 -30.56
N LEU A 5 -6.46 -70.27 -30.00
CA LEU A 5 -6.60 -69.69 -28.68
C LEU A 5 -6.76 -68.17 -28.92
N ALA A 6 -7.36 -67.48 -27.94
CA ALA A 6 -7.75 -66.08 -27.92
C ALA A 6 -6.76 -65.05 -28.51
N SER A 7 -7.24 -64.20 -29.41
CA SER A 7 -6.67 -62.86 -29.67
C SER A 7 -7.45 -61.84 -28.87
N THR A 8 -6.97 -61.54 -27.68
CA THR A 8 -7.42 -60.40 -26.87
C THR A 8 -6.73 -59.15 -27.41
N CYS A 9 -7.46 -58.30 -28.14
CA CYS A 9 -7.01 -56.97 -28.50
C CYS A 9 -6.90 -56.11 -27.23
N LEU A 10 -5.70 -55.99 -26.66
CA LEU A 10 -5.40 -54.99 -25.64
C LEU A 10 -5.05 -53.68 -26.35
N VAL A 11 -6.06 -52.86 -26.62
CA VAL A 11 -5.84 -51.45 -26.97
C VAL A 11 -5.41 -50.76 -25.68
N VAL A 12 -4.10 -50.61 -25.49
CA VAL A 12 -3.55 -49.70 -24.48
C VAL A 12 -3.88 -48.30 -24.95
N GLY A 13 -4.97 -47.74 -24.42
CA GLY A 13 -5.24 -46.31 -24.53
C GLY A 13 -4.08 -45.58 -23.87
N LEU A 14 -3.30 -44.86 -24.68
CA LEU A 14 -2.50 -43.74 -24.20
C LEU A 14 -3.50 -42.74 -23.60
N MET A 15 -3.79 -42.87 -22.30
CA MET A 15 -4.16 -41.71 -21.52
C MET A 15 -2.93 -40.82 -21.53
N ALA A 16 -2.94 -39.84 -22.43
CA ALA A 16 -2.17 -38.64 -22.24
C ALA A 16 -2.53 -38.13 -20.84
N MET A 17 -1.65 -38.37 -19.87
CA MET A 17 -1.60 -37.52 -18.70
C MET A 17 -1.22 -36.15 -19.25
N THR A 18 -2.22 -35.37 -19.64
CA THR A 18 -2.14 -33.92 -19.56
C THR A 18 -1.80 -33.67 -18.11
N GLY A 19 -0.51 -33.49 -17.82
CA GLY A 19 -0.09 -32.99 -16.54
C GLY A 19 -0.90 -31.73 -16.32
N ALA A 20 -1.79 -31.75 -15.32
CA ALA A 20 -2.26 -30.51 -14.74
C ALA A 20 -0.98 -29.73 -14.45
N ALA A 21 -0.78 -28.61 -15.14
CA ALA A 21 0.33 -27.72 -14.89
C ALA A 21 0.30 -27.47 -13.38
N ARG A 22 1.21 -28.10 -12.64
CA ARG A 22 1.37 -27.78 -11.23
C ARG A 22 1.77 -26.33 -11.24
N ALA A 23 0.95 -25.48 -10.63
CA ALA A 23 1.33 -24.11 -10.37
C ALA A 23 2.74 -24.11 -9.78
N GLU A 24 3.73 -23.54 -10.48
CA GLU A 24 5.14 -23.72 -10.12
C GLU A 24 5.41 -23.23 -8.69
N CYS A 25 4.61 -22.27 -8.22
CA CYS A 25 4.68 -21.72 -6.86
C CYS A 25 3.47 -22.06 -5.93
N GLY A 26 2.47 -22.83 -6.41
CA GLY A 26 1.28 -23.21 -5.65
C GLY A 26 0.27 -22.07 -5.41
N ASN A 27 -0.52 -22.16 -4.32
CA ASN A 27 -1.48 -21.12 -3.93
C ASN A 27 -0.78 -19.94 -3.26
N VAL A 28 -1.15 -18.71 -3.63
CA VAL A 28 -0.62 -17.46 -3.06
C VAL A 28 -1.78 -16.54 -2.71
N THR A 29 -1.75 -16.01 -1.49
CA THR A 29 -2.66 -14.95 -1.05
C THR A 29 -1.93 -13.61 -1.02
N ILE A 30 -2.48 -12.60 -1.70
CA ILE A 30 -1.89 -11.28 -1.88
C ILE A 30 -2.77 -10.25 -1.18
N ALA A 31 -2.21 -9.48 -0.26
CA ALA A 31 -2.92 -8.36 0.34
C ALA A 31 -3.03 -7.20 -0.66
N SER A 32 -4.25 -6.80 -0.99
CA SER A 32 -4.53 -5.48 -1.56
C SER A 32 -4.89 -4.55 -0.42
N MET A 33 -4.02 -3.59 -0.14
CA MET A 33 -4.40 -2.50 0.75
C MET A 33 -5.48 -1.65 0.07
N ASN A 34 -6.32 -0.98 0.84
CA ASN A 34 -7.51 -0.27 0.35
C ASN A 34 -7.24 1.16 -0.18
N TRP A 35 -6.04 1.39 -0.75
CA TRP A 35 -5.72 2.60 -1.51
C TRP A 35 -5.19 2.26 -2.90
N GLN A 36 -5.34 3.20 -3.83
CA GLN A 36 -5.27 2.93 -5.27
C GLN A 36 -3.93 2.34 -5.75
N SER A 37 -2.78 2.82 -5.25
CA SER A 37 -1.46 2.30 -5.64
C SER A 37 -1.25 0.85 -5.19
N ALA A 38 -1.68 0.51 -3.98
CA ALA A 38 -1.58 -0.85 -3.47
C ALA A 38 -2.54 -1.80 -4.18
N GLU A 39 -3.73 -1.32 -4.53
CA GLU A 39 -4.71 -2.07 -5.32
C GLU A 39 -4.13 -2.48 -6.68
N VAL A 40 -3.61 -1.52 -7.45
CA VAL A 40 -3.05 -1.81 -8.77
C VAL A 40 -1.78 -2.66 -8.69
N LEU A 41 -0.95 -2.47 -7.65
CA LEU A 41 0.24 -3.28 -7.46
C LEU A 41 -0.08 -4.74 -7.07
N ALA A 42 -1.14 -4.96 -6.27
CA ALA A 42 -1.63 -6.29 -5.94
C ALA A 42 -2.24 -7.00 -7.15
N ALA A 43 -3.01 -6.27 -7.97
CA ALA A 43 -3.54 -6.78 -9.23
C ALA A 43 -2.42 -7.13 -10.23
N LEU A 44 -1.37 -6.30 -10.31
CA LEU A 44 -0.19 -6.55 -11.13
C LEU A 44 0.56 -7.80 -10.68
N ASP A 45 0.80 -7.96 -9.38
CA ASP A 45 1.41 -9.17 -8.84
C ASP A 45 0.57 -10.41 -9.12
N LYS A 46 -0.75 -10.33 -8.92
CA LYS A 46 -1.67 -11.43 -9.24
C LYS A 46 -1.52 -11.84 -10.70
N PHE A 47 -1.54 -10.89 -11.63
CA PHE A 47 -1.41 -11.18 -13.06
C PHE A 47 -0.04 -11.82 -13.39
N ILE A 48 1.06 -11.23 -12.92
CA ILE A 48 2.41 -11.73 -13.21
C ILE A 48 2.64 -13.11 -12.59
N LEU A 49 2.21 -13.32 -11.34
CA LEU A 49 2.36 -14.60 -10.66
C LEU A 49 1.51 -15.68 -11.33
N SER A 50 0.27 -15.37 -11.72
CA SER A 50 -0.60 -16.34 -12.37
C SER A 50 -0.22 -16.65 -13.81
N GLU A 51 -0.04 -15.62 -14.65
CA GLU A 51 0.20 -15.82 -16.08
C GLU A 51 1.67 -16.09 -16.38
N GLY A 52 2.59 -15.41 -15.69
CA GLY A 52 4.03 -15.57 -15.89
C GLY A 52 4.62 -16.82 -15.23
N TYR A 53 4.21 -17.09 -13.99
CA TYR A 53 4.79 -18.15 -13.15
C TYR A 53 3.83 -19.29 -12.82
N GLY A 54 2.60 -19.25 -13.35
CA GLY A 54 1.61 -20.31 -13.16
C GLY A 54 1.07 -20.43 -11.74
N CYS A 55 1.32 -19.46 -10.85
CA CYS A 55 0.82 -19.47 -9.48
C CYS A 55 -0.71 -19.39 -9.42
N ASN A 56 -1.32 -20.03 -8.43
CA ASN A 56 -2.74 -19.80 -8.13
C ASN A 56 -2.85 -18.60 -7.16
N ALA A 57 -2.85 -17.38 -7.71
CA ALA A 57 -2.82 -16.14 -6.94
C ALA A 57 -4.23 -15.59 -6.70
N GLU A 58 -4.54 -15.31 -5.43
CA GLU A 58 -5.77 -14.68 -5.00
C GLU A 58 -5.47 -13.40 -4.23
N VAL A 59 -6.22 -12.34 -4.52
CA VAL A 59 -6.12 -11.07 -3.80
C VAL A 59 -7.14 -11.04 -2.68
N ILE A 60 -6.71 -10.67 -1.48
CA ILE A 60 -7.56 -10.39 -0.33
C ILE A 60 -7.44 -8.92 0.05
N VAL A 61 -8.55 -8.28 0.41
CA VAL A 61 -8.54 -6.90 0.90
C VAL A 61 -7.93 -6.86 2.30
N GLY A 62 -7.09 -5.87 2.55
CA GLY A 62 -6.49 -5.62 3.85
C GLY A 62 -6.20 -4.15 4.12
N ASP A 63 -5.65 -3.91 5.30
CA ASP A 63 -5.14 -2.61 5.76
C ASP A 63 -3.75 -2.78 6.36
N THR A 64 -3.00 -1.70 6.53
CA THR A 64 -1.59 -1.74 6.97
C THR A 64 -1.37 -2.54 8.26
N VAL A 65 -2.09 -2.17 9.34
CA VAL A 65 -1.89 -2.75 10.67
C VAL A 65 -2.32 -4.21 10.74
N PRO A 66 -3.57 -4.59 10.38
CA PRO A 66 -4.00 -5.98 10.50
C PRO A 66 -3.26 -6.91 9.54
N THR A 67 -2.92 -6.45 8.33
CA THR A 67 -2.20 -7.28 7.36
C THR A 67 -0.81 -7.62 7.87
N ILE A 68 0.01 -6.62 8.18
CA ILE A 68 1.40 -6.85 8.62
C ILE A 68 1.43 -7.66 9.93
N THR A 69 0.49 -7.40 10.83
CA THR A 69 0.34 -8.19 12.07
C THR A 69 -0.01 -9.64 11.77
N SER A 70 -0.99 -9.91 10.89
CA SER A 70 -1.38 -11.28 10.52
C SER A 70 -0.23 -12.02 9.82
N MET A 71 0.46 -11.35 8.89
CA MET A 71 1.62 -11.94 8.21
C MET A 71 2.70 -12.33 9.21
N THR A 72 2.93 -11.51 10.23
CA THR A 72 3.94 -11.75 11.27
C THR A 72 3.52 -12.84 12.25
N GLU A 73 2.26 -12.88 12.67
CA GLU A 73 1.82 -13.80 13.73
C GLU A 73 1.32 -15.14 13.20
N LYS A 74 0.74 -15.15 12.00
CA LYS A 74 0.08 -16.32 11.41
C LYS A 74 0.69 -16.77 10.09
N GLY A 75 1.50 -15.92 9.44
CA GLY A 75 2.07 -16.23 8.13
C GLY A 75 1.07 -16.13 6.99
N ASP A 76 -0.01 -15.35 7.16
CA ASP A 76 -1.00 -15.03 6.13
C ASP A 76 -1.41 -13.54 6.16
N PRO A 77 -1.68 -12.89 5.00
CA PRO A 77 -1.48 -13.38 3.62
C PRO A 77 -0.01 -13.66 3.28
N ASP A 78 0.24 -14.34 2.17
CA ASP A 78 1.60 -14.71 1.74
C ASP A 78 2.44 -13.50 1.29
N LEU A 79 1.81 -12.49 0.71
CA LEU A 79 2.44 -11.33 0.08
C LEU A 79 1.69 -10.04 0.42
N ALA A 80 2.42 -9.01 0.86
CA ALA A 80 1.95 -7.63 0.86
C ALA A 80 2.81 -6.83 -0.12
N PRO A 81 2.30 -6.55 -1.34
CA PRO A 81 3.03 -5.85 -2.39
C PRO A 81 3.51 -4.46 -1.99
N GLU A 82 2.69 -3.74 -1.21
CA GLU A 82 2.94 -2.37 -0.79
C GLU A 82 2.90 -2.27 0.75
N GLY A 83 3.96 -2.72 1.41
CA GLY A 83 4.11 -2.66 2.86
C GLY A 83 4.76 -1.35 3.33
N TRP A 84 3.99 -0.51 4.01
CA TRP A 84 4.49 0.73 4.64
C TRP A 84 5.15 0.42 5.98
N VAL A 85 6.41 -0.06 5.94
CA VAL A 85 7.04 -0.74 7.08
C VAL A 85 7.38 0.17 8.25
N ASP A 86 7.64 1.45 7.99
CA ASP A 86 8.03 2.40 9.03
C ASP A 86 6.84 2.84 9.91
N LEU A 87 5.61 2.46 9.55
CA LEU A 87 4.42 2.65 10.38
C LEU A 87 4.21 1.54 11.42
N LEU A 88 4.89 0.40 11.27
CA LEU A 88 4.86 -0.72 12.22
C LEU A 88 6.28 -1.29 12.43
N PRO A 89 7.26 -0.44 12.82
CA PRO A 89 8.66 -0.84 12.82
C PRO A 89 8.92 -2.05 13.72
N ASP A 90 8.25 -2.13 14.88
CA ASP A 90 8.43 -3.25 15.81
C ASP A 90 7.89 -4.57 15.30
N VAL A 91 6.73 -4.54 14.63
CA VAL A 91 6.12 -5.77 14.10
C VAL A 91 6.95 -6.29 12.94
N VAL A 92 7.35 -5.40 12.02
CA VAL A 92 8.14 -5.78 10.84
C VAL A 92 9.53 -6.25 11.23
N ASN A 93 10.26 -5.48 12.05
CA ASN A 93 11.63 -5.84 12.44
C ASN A 93 11.67 -7.16 13.19
N ARG A 94 10.77 -7.36 14.16
CA ARG A 94 10.63 -8.65 14.86
C ARG A 94 10.29 -9.78 13.89
N GLY A 95 9.36 -9.55 12.96
CA GLY A 95 8.99 -10.54 11.94
C GLY A 95 10.17 -10.96 11.08
N ILE A 96 11.06 -10.04 10.71
CA ILE A 96 12.28 -10.33 9.93
C ILE A 96 13.32 -11.05 10.80
N GLU A 97 13.59 -10.56 12.01
CA GLU A 97 14.57 -11.14 12.94
C GLU A 97 14.20 -12.57 13.35
N GLU A 98 12.92 -12.84 13.58
CA GLU A 98 12.39 -14.18 13.90
C GLU A 98 12.26 -15.08 12.66
N GLY A 99 12.60 -14.57 11.47
CA GLY A 99 12.51 -15.32 10.22
C GLY A 99 11.07 -15.67 9.82
N LYS A 100 10.09 -14.85 10.19
CA LYS A 100 8.68 -14.98 9.80
C LYS A 100 8.34 -14.18 8.54
N LEU A 101 9.04 -13.06 8.34
CA LEU A 101 8.92 -12.19 7.17
C LEU A 101 10.25 -12.11 6.42
N VAL A 102 10.15 -11.83 5.13
CA VAL A 102 11.24 -11.44 4.25
C VAL A 102 10.85 -10.11 3.62
N GLY A 103 11.69 -9.09 3.82
CA GLY A 103 11.60 -7.85 3.06
C GLY A 103 12.25 -8.04 1.69
N ALA A 104 11.48 -7.84 0.62
CA ALA A 104 11.93 -7.91 -0.76
C ALA A 104 12.16 -6.49 -1.32
N ALA A 105 11.76 -6.21 -2.57
CA ALA A 105 11.99 -4.91 -3.21
C ALA A 105 11.34 -3.74 -2.47
N VAL A 106 11.98 -2.57 -2.50
CA VAL A 106 11.32 -1.28 -2.19
C VAL A 106 10.45 -0.93 -3.40
N ALA A 107 9.14 -1.19 -3.29
CA ALA A 107 8.20 -1.11 -4.40
C ALA A 107 8.09 0.30 -4.98
N LEU A 108 8.14 1.34 -4.14
CA LEU A 108 8.26 2.74 -4.55
C LEU A 108 9.73 3.15 -4.47
N SER A 109 10.45 3.11 -5.59
CA SER A 109 11.92 3.26 -5.61
C SER A 109 12.41 4.63 -5.13
N ASP A 110 11.58 5.67 -5.27
CA ASP A 110 11.88 7.02 -4.80
C ASP A 110 11.59 7.22 -3.29
N GLY A 111 11.00 6.19 -2.65
CA GLY A 111 10.39 6.25 -1.33
C GLY A 111 9.06 7.01 -1.34
N ALA A 112 8.43 7.07 -0.17
CA ALA A 112 7.17 7.78 0.00
C ALA A 112 7.27 8.87 1.06
N VAL A 113 6.32 9.79 1.01
CA VAL A 113 6.19 10.84 2.03
C VAL A 113 4.78 10.82 2.59
N GLN A 114 4.68 10.89 3.90
CA GLN A 114 3.41 11.06 4.61
C GLN A 114 3.54 12.21 5.60
N GLY A 115 2.41 12.65 6.14
CA GLY A 115 2.36 13.69 7.16
C GLY A 115 1.03 14.41 7.14
N TRP A 116 1.02 15.60 7.74
CA TRP A 116 -0.15 16.46 7.71
C TRP A 116 -0.02 17.47 6.58
N TRP A 117 -1.11 17.68 5.85
CA TRP A 117 -1.13 18.53 4.66
C TRP A 117 -2.22 19.59 4.79
N ILE A 118 -2.02 20.71 4.10
CA ILE A 118 -3.01 21.77 3.93
C ILE A 118 -3.14 22.14 2.46
N PRO A 119 -4.30 22.67 2.01
CA PRO A 119 -4.42 23.20 0.65
C PRO A 119 -3.42 24.34 0.40
N LYS A 120 -2.78 24.33 -0.78
CA LYS A 120 -1.79 25.34 -1.14
C LYS A 120 -2.33 26.77 -1.08
N TYR A 121 -3.60 26.99 -1.41
CA TYR A 121 -4.21 28.33 -1.31
C TYR A 121 -4.33 28.83 0.13
N ILE A 122 -4.42 27.95 1.14
CA ILE A 122 -4.37 28.35 2.55
C ILE A 122 -2.94 28.75 2.91
N ALA A 123 -1.95 27.91 2.53
CA ALA A 123 -0.53 28.22 2.78
C ALA A 123 -0.08 29.53 2.11
N ASP A 124 -0.54 29.79 0.88
CA ASP A 124 -0.20 31.01 0.14
C ASP A 124 -0.87 32.26 0.74
N ALA A 125 -2.10 32.13 1.28
CA ALA A 125 -2.81 33.21 1.96
C ALA A 125 -2.29 33.47 3.39
N HIS A 126 -1.73 32.44 4.03
CA HIS A 126 -1.23 32.45 5.40
C HIS A 126 0.21 31.90 5.45
N PRO A 127 1.20 32.66 4.95
CA PRO A 127 2.59 32.19 4.81
C PRO A 127 3.30 31.99 6.16
N ASP A 128 2.68 32.42 7.26
CA ASP A 128 3.07 32.15 8.64
C ASP A 128 2.68 30.74 9.12
N ILE A 129 1.76 30.05 8.44
CA ILE A 129 1.36 28.68 8.75
C ILE A 129 2.27 27.70 8.01
N LYS A 130 3.29 27.20 8.72
CA LYS A 130 4.25 26.23 8.18
C LYS A 130 4.30 24.94 8.98
N THR A 131 4.06 25.04 10.28
CA THR A 131 4.16 23.90 11.20
C THR A 131 2.79 23.46 11.71
N ILE A 132 2.73 22.24 12.27
CA ILE A 132 1.54 21.77 13.02
C ILE A 132 1.19 22.72 14.18
N ASP A 133 2.20 23.25 14.88
CA ASP A 133 1.97 24.21 15.97
C ASP A 133 1.36 25.53 15.46
N ASP A 134 1.64 25.94 14.23
CA ASP A 134 1.02 27.14 13.64
C ASP A 134 -0.44 26.88 13.29
N VAL A 135 -0.77 25.72 12.72
CA VAL A 135 -2.17 25.30 12.46
C VAL A 135 -3.01 25.37 13.74
N PHE A 136 -2.48 24.87 14.86
CA PHE A 136 -3.21 24.85 16.13
C PHE A 136 -3.43 26.22 16.77
N LYS A 137 -2.81 27.29 16.26
CA LYS A 137 -3.14 28.66 16.66
C LYS A 137 -4.37 29.22 15.91
N HIS A 138 -4.81 28.54 14.84
CA HIS A 138 -5.79 29.03 13.88
C HIS A 138 -6.95 28.06 13.61
N PRO A 139 -7.73 27.65 14.62
CA PRO A 139 -8.89 26.76 14.42
C PRO A 139 -9.91 27.32 13.41
N GLU A 140 -10.03 28.65 13.29
CA GLU A 140 -10.93 29.32 12.36
C GLU A 140 -10.62 29.08 10.88
N LEU A 141 -9.37 28.73 10.56
CA LEU A 141 -8.95 28.46 9.19
C LEU A 141 -9.27 27.03 8.75
N PHE A 142 -9.48 26.11 9.68
CA PHE A 142 -9.66 24.70 9.42
C PHE A 142 -10.97 24.18 10.04
N PRO A 143 -12.13 24.74 9.66
CA PRO A 143 -13.38 24.55 10.38
C PRO A 143 -13.80 23.08 10.41
N ASP A 144 -14.25 22.63 11.57
CA ASP A 144 -14.84 21.31 11.72
C ASP A 144 -16.15 21.19 10.91
N PRO A 145 -16.35 20.06 10.18
CA PRO A 145 -17.51 19.88 9.31
C PRO A 145 -18.85 19.78 10.05
N GLU A 146 -18.83 19.42 11.33
CA GLU A 146 -20.01 19.25 12.19
C GLU A 146 -20.16 20.40 13.22
N ASP A 147 -19.06 20.98 13.69
CA ASP A 147 -19.05 22.10 14.65
C ASP A 147 -18.09 23.23 14.25
N LYS A 148 -18.57 24.19 13.45
CA LYS A 148 -17.76 25.33 12.97
C LYS A 148 -17.16 26.22 14.06
N SER A 149 -17.49 26.02 15.35
CA SER A 149 -16.81 26.73 16.45
C SER A 149 -15.43 26.14 16.79
N LYS A 150 -15.07 25.01 16.18
CA LYS A 150 -13.81 24.29 16.36
C LYS A 150 -13.05 24.14 15.05
N GLY A 151 -11.75 23.90 15.18
CA GLY A 151 -10.94 23.38 14.08
C GLY A 151 -11.10 21.86 13.93
N ALA A 152 -10.70 21.29 12.79
CA ALA A 152 -10.64 19.84 12.60
C ALA A 152 -9.31 19.40 12.01
N VAL A 153 -8.75 18.32 12.56
CA VAL A 153 -7.70 17.52 11.94
C VAL A 153 -8.33 16.25 11.38
N HIS A 154 -8.26 16.05 10.07
CA HIS A 154 -8.75 14.84 9.43
C HIS A 154 -7.75 13.70 9.60
N ASN A 155 -8.21 12.62 10.23
CA ASN A 155 -7.42 11.42 10.44
C ASN A 155 -7.46 10.49 9.21
N GLY A 156 -6.58 9.49 9.19
CA GLY A 156 -6.62 8.43 8.20
C GLY A 156 -7.75 7.41 8.44
N PRO A 157 -7.97 6.49 7.49
CA PRO A 157 -8.89 5.36 7.64
C PRO A 157 -8.50 4.42 8.78
N GLN A 158 -9.49 3.77 9.40
CA GLN A 158 -9.23 2.77 10.43
C GLN A 158 -8.39 1.60 9.88
N GLY A 159 -7.53 1.03 10.72
CA GLY A 159 -6.61 -0.06 10.33
C GLY A 159 -5.30 0.40 9.67
N TRP A 160 -5.16 1.68 9.34
CA TRP A 160 -3.93 2.22 8.78
C TRP A 160 -2.94 2.63 9.86
N GLY A 161 -1.65 2.48 9.57
CA GLY A 161 -0.61 2.95 10.47
C GLY A 161 -0.54 4.48 10.53
N GLY A 162 -0.83 5.17 9.42
CA GLY A 162 -0.89 6.64 9.38
C GLY A 162 -1.96 7.23 10.30
N THR A 163 -3.05 6.50 10.53
CA THR A 163 -4.13 6.84 11.46
C THR A 163 -3.68 6.72 12.91
N VAL A 164 -2.93 5.66 13.24
CA VAL A 164 -2.31 5.49 14.56
C VAL A 164 -1.36 6.66 14.84
N VAL A 165 -0.46 6.93 13.89
CA VAL A 165 0.53 8.01 14.01
C VAL A 165 -0.16 9.36 14.16
N THR A 166 -1.12 9.68 13.31
CA THR A 166 -1.86 10.94 13.37
C THR A 166 -2.61 11.11 14.68
N SER A 167 -3.20 10.05 15.23
CA SER A 167 -3.85 10.08 16.54
C SER A 167 -2.88 10.38 17.67
N GLN A 168 -1.67 9.81 17.62
CA GLN A 168 -0.64 10.06 18.63
C GLN A 168 0.01 11.43 18.50
N LEU A 169 0.27 11.90 17.27
CA LEU A 169 0.74 13.26 17.05
C LEU A 169 -0.33 14.28 17.47
N TYR A 170 -1.60 14.06 17.16
CA TYR A 170 -2.69 14.94 17.61
C TYR A 170 -2.69 15.16 19.14
N LYS A 171 -2.49 14.09 19.92
CA LYS A 171 -2.31 14.19 21.38
C LYS A 171 -1.02 14.93 21.74
N ALA A 172 0.11 14.57 21.11
CA ALA A 172 1.42 15.14 21.42
C ALA A 172 1.54 16.65 21.15
N TYR A 173 0.86 17.13 20.10
CA TYR A 173 0.77 18.56 19.77
C TYR A 173 -0.36 19.28 20.52
N GLY A 174 -1.17 18.57 21.31
CA GLY A 174 -2.20 19.16 22.14
C GLY A 174 -3.44 19.65 21.38
N GLY A 175 -3.84 18.95 20.31
CA GLY A 175 -4.92 19.39 19.41
C GLY A 175 -6.25 19.67 20.13
N GLU A 176 -6.63 18.85 21.11
CA GLU A 176 -7.86 19.07 21.87
C GLU A 176 -7.79 20.38 22.70
N ALA A 177 -6.66 20.64 23.36
CA ALA A 177 -6.45 21.87 24.11
C ALA A 177 -6.39 23.11 23.20
N ALA A 178 -6.07 22.92 21.92
CA ALA A 178 -6.08 23.95 20.88
C ALA A 178 -7.46 24.16 20.23
N ASN A 179 -8.54 23.56 20.77
CA ASN A 179 -9.90 23.64 20.23
C ASN A 179 -10.06 23.02 18.83
N PHE A 180 -9.36 21.92 18.58
CA PHE A 180 -9.57 21.06 17.41
C PHE A 180 -10.35 19.79 17.78
N THR A 181 -11.00 19.19 16.79
CA THR A 181 -11.50 17.82 16.81
C THR A 181 -10.60 16.94 15.94
N LEU A 182 -10.34 15.69 16.36
CA LEU A 182 -9.77 14.68 15.48
C LEU A 182 -10.91 13.96 14.75
N VAL A 183 -11.05 14.20 13.45
CA VAL A 183 -12.15 13.70 12.62
C VAL A 183 -11.77 12.35 12.01
N ASP A 184 -12.59 11.32 12.23
CA ASP A 184 -12.48 10.05 11.53
C ASP A 184 -13.09 10.17 10.13
N THR A 185 -12.31 9.86 9.11
CA THR A 185 -12.75 9.89 7.71
C THR A 185 -13.40 8.57 7.25
N GLY A 186 -13.33 7.54 8.08
CA GLY A 186 -13.97 6.23 7.93
C GLY A 186 -13.34 5.32 6.87
N SER A 187 -12.95 5.86 5.71
CA SER A 187 -12.39 5.11 4.58
C SER A 187 -11.46 5.98 3.74
N ALA A 188 -10.62 5.35 2.90
CA ALA A 188 -9.76 6.07 1.96
C ALA A 188 -10.58 7.03 1.06
N ALA A 189 -11.72 6.57 0.53
CA ALA A 189 -12.63 7.40 -0.25
C ALA A 189 -13.24 8.56 0.56
N GLY A 190 -13.49 8.36 1.86
CA GLY A 190 -13.95 9.41 2.76
C GLY A 190 -12.88 10.49 3.00
N LEU A 191 -11.63 10.07 3.17
CA LEU A 191 -10.48 10.97 3.29
C LEU A 191 -10.29 11.79 2.01
N ASP A 192 -10.22 11.13 0.84
CA ASP A 192 -10.10 11.77 -0.47
C ASP A 192 -11.27 12.73 -0.73
N GLY A 193 -12.50 12.32 -0.40
CA GLY A 193 -13.69 13.13 -0.51
C GLY A 193 -13.67 14.37 0.38
N SER A 194 -13.07 14.29 1.58
CA SER A 194 -12.92 15.43 2.49
C SER A 194 -11.98 16.50 1.91
N ILE A 195 -10.85 16.08 1.33
CA ILE A 195 -9.87 16.98 0.69
C ILE A 195 -10.50 17.61 -0.55
N ALA A 196 -11.09 16.79 -1.43
CA ALA A 196 -11.74 17.27 -2.65
C ALA A 196 -12.83 18.31 -2.33
N LYS A 197 -13.70 18.02 -1.36
CA LYS A 197 -14.76 18.93 -0.95
C LYS A 197 -14.22 20.27 -0.44
N ALA A 198 -13.19 20.25 0.41
CA ALA A 198 -12.58 21.48 0.91
C ALA A 198 -11.95 22.30 -0.22
N TYR A 199 -11.23 21.64 -1.12
CA TYR A 199 -10.54 22.28 -2.24
C TYR A 199 -11.50 22.95 -3.23
N GLU A 200 -12.56 22.24 -3.61
CA GLU A 200 -13.59 22.74 -4.53
C GLU A 200 -14.40 23.90 -3.92
N ARG A 201 -14.48 23.98 -2.59
CA ARG A 201 -15.16 25.06 -1.86
C ARG A 201 -14.24 26.19 -1.41
N LYS A 202 -12.93 26.07 -1.64
CA LYS A 202 -11.90 26.97 -1.09
C LYS A 202 -11.99 27.13 0.44
N GLU A 203 -12.36 26.05 1.12
CA GLU A 203 -12.38 25.95 2.59
C GLU A 203 -11.03 25.41 3.07
N GLY A 204 -10.59 25.76 4.28
CA GLY A 204 -9.37 25.16 4.81
C GLY A 204 -9.58 23.72 5.25
N TRP A 205 -8.51 22.94 5.15
CA TRP A 205 -8.46 21.53 5.51
C TRP A 205 -7.06 21.24 6.07
N VAL A 206 -6.98 20.44 7.13
CA VAL A 206 -5.72 19.90 7.62
C VAL A 206 -5.92 18.46 8.04
N GLY A 207 -4.97 17.60 7.73
CA GLY A 207 -5.08 16.20 8.07
C GLY A 207 -4.00 15.33 7.46
N TYR A 208 -4.07 14.05 7.80
CA TYR A 208 -3.19 13.01 7.29
C TYR A 208 -3.36 12.84 5.78
N TYR A 209 -2.24 12.82 5.05
CA TYR A 209 -2.20 12.36 3.66
C TYR A 209 -0.79 11.89 3.27
N TRP A 210 -0.66 11.33 2.06
CA TRP A 210 0.59 10.79 1.54
C TRP A 210 0.80 11.04 0.04
N ALA A 211 2.04 10.85 -0.39
CA ALA A 211 2.43 10.81 -1.79
C ALA A 211 3.30 9.57 -2.05
N PRO A 212 3.20 8.93 -3.24
CA PRO A 212 2.40 9.34 -4.42
C PRO A 212 0.89 9.03 -4.28
N THR A 213 0.05 9.91 -4.83
CA THR A 213 -1.41 9.74 -4.97
C THR A 213 -1.93 10.56 -6.16
N ALA A 214 -2.97 10.08 -6.87
CA ALA A 214 -3.62 10.86 -7.92
C ALA A 214 -4.23 12.17 -7.38
N LEU A 215 -4.69 12.15 -6.12
CA LEU A 215 -5.31 13.29 -5.48
C LEU A 215 -4.34 14.47 -5.31
N LEU A 216 -3.10 14.22 -4.88
CA LEU A 216 -2.07 15.28 -4.81
C LEU A 216 -1.62 15.74 -6.21
N GLY A 217 -1.80 14.91 -7.24
CA GLY A 217 -1.62 15.33 -8.63
C GLY A 217 -2.72 16.27 -9.13
N LYS A 218 -3.93 16.15 -8.57
CA LYS A 218 -5.11 16.96 -8.94
C LYS A 218 -5.26 18.23 -8.11
N TYR A 219 -5.00 18.16 -6.81
CA TYR A 219 -5.16 19.26 -5.86
C TYR A 219 -3.81 19.62 -5.27
N GLU A 220 -3.35 20.86 -5.48
CA GLU A 220 -2.08 21.31 -4.94
C GLU A 220 -2.17 21.47 -3.42
N MET A 221 -1.48 20.61 -2.68
CA MET A 221 -1.39 20.62 -1.23
C MET A 221 0.05 20.87 -0.79
N VAL A 222 0.23 21.35 0.44
CA VAL A 222 1.54 21.57 1.07
C VAL A 222 1.62 20.72 2.32
N LYS A 223 2.68 19.90 2.43
CA LYS A 223 2.98 19.16 3.65
C LYS A 223 3.49 20.14 4.72
N LEU A 224 2.91 20.07 5.91
CA LEU A 224 3.35 20.83 7.08
C LEU A 224 4.65 20.26 7.63
N GLU A 225 5.48 21.16 8.16
CA GLU A 225 6.60 20.79 9.01
C GLU A 225 6.10 20.36 10.40
N HIS A 226 6.78 19.39 11.01
CA HIS A 226 6.47 18.98 12.38
C HIS A 226 7.11 19.90 13.43
N GLY A 227 8.02 20.78 13.04
CA GLY A 227 8.64 21.77 13.95
C GLY A 227 9.61 21.18 14.98
N VAL A 228 9.86 19.88 14.93
CA VAL A 228 10.83 19.14 15.77
C VAL A 228 11.59 18.15 14.90
N PRO A 229 12.83 17.74 15.26
CA PRO A 229 13.56 16.72 14.52
C PRO A 229 12.95 15.32 14.71
N TYR A 230 13.26 14.41 13.78
CA TYR A 230 12.92 13.00 13.89
C TYR A 230 13.68 12.31 15.05
N ASP A 231 12.94 11.62 15.91
CA ASP A 231 13.42 10.73 16.97
C ASP A 231 12.90 9.31 16.72
N GLU A 232 13.77 8.42 16.25
CA GLU A 232 13.43 7.02 15.97
C GLU A 232 12.97 6.24 17.22
N ALA A 233 13.55 6.55 18.38
CA ALA A 233 13.20 5.85 19.62
C ALA A 233 11.79 6.23 20.08
N GLU A 234 11.42 7.50 19.99
CA GLU A 234 10.05 7.94 20.29
C GLU A 234 9.04 7.44 19.24
N TRP A 235 9.45 7.42 17.96
CA TRP A 235 8.62 6.91 16.87
C TRP A 235 8.14 5.50 17.16
N LYS A 236 9.11 4.62 17.46
CA LYS A 236 8.90 3.22 17.84
C LYS A 236 8.17 3.07 19.17
N ARG A 237 8.57 3.81 20.20
CA ARG A 237 8.01 3.70 21.55
C ARG A 237 6.53 4.07 21.60
N CYS A 238 6.13 5.12 20.86
CA CYS A 238 4.88 5.78 21.13
C CYS A 238 4.13 6.31 19.91
N ASN A 239 4.80 6.95 18.92
CA ASN A 239 4.07 7.50 17.77
C ASN A 239 3.40 6.42 16.92
N THR A 240 4.00 5.24 16.77
CA THR A 240 3.41 4.10 16.04
C THR A 240 2.61 3.13 16.91
N VAL A 241 2.35 3.46 18.18
CA VAL A 241 1.71 2.56 19.15
C VAL A 241 0.37 3.16 19.59
N ALA A 242 -0.75 2.57 19.15
CA ALA A 242 -2.10 3.13 19.31
C ALA A 242 -2.47 3.52 20.76
N ASP A 243 -2.13 2.66 21.72
CA ASP A 243 -2.51 2.83 23.12
C ASP A 243 -1.43 3.52 23.98
N CYS A 244 -0.41 4.12 23.35
CA CYS A 244 0.62 4.80 24.13
C CYS A 244 0.03 6.03 24.86
N PRO A 245 0.25 6.17 26.19
CA PRO A 245 -0.41 7.19 27.00
C PRO A 245 0.25 8.57 26.93
N ASP A 246 1.52 8.64 26.52
CA ASP A 246 2.35 9.85 26.61
C ASP A 246 3.17 10.13 25.34
N PRO A 247 2.53 10.30 24.17
CA PRO A 247 3.24 10.59 22.93
C PRO A 247 3.90 11.97 22.96
N LYS A 248 5.10 12.03 22.40
CA LYS A 248 5.82 13.29 22.18
C LYS A 248 5.76 13.70 20.72
N LYS A 249 5.97 15.00 20.50
CA LYS A 249 6.12 15.59 19.18
C LYS A 249 7.30 14.92 18.47
N ASN A 250 7.13 14.64 17.20
CA ASN A 250 8.14 14.01 16.36
C ASN A 250 7.94 14.45 14.91
N ASP A 251 9.00 14.39 14.10
CA ASP A 251 8.89 14.48 12.64
C ASP A 251 8.40 13.16 12.05
N TRP A 252 7.87 13.21 10.82
CA TRP A 252 7.48 12.03 10.08
C TRP A 252 8.65 11.57 9.20
N PRO A 253 9.15 10.33 9.37
CA PRO A 253 10.29 9.85 8.60
C PRO A 253 9.99 9.78 7.10
N LYS A 254 11.04 9.66 6.28
CA LYS A 254 10.84 9.23 4.91
C LYS A 254 10.49 7.73 4.93
N ASP A 255 9.35 7.37 4.36
CA ASP A 255 8.85 6.00 4.40
C ASP A 255 9.51 5.13 3.33
N LYS A 256 9.89 3.92 3.74
CA LYS A 256 10.18 2.78 2.88
C LYS A 256 8.89 2.03 2.64
N VAL A 257 8.50 1.96 1.37
CA VAL A 257 7.38 1.14 0.93
C VAL A 257 7.95 -0.14 0.33
N GLN A 258 7.91 -1.20 1.11
CA GLN A 258 8.59 -2.46 0.83
C GLN A 258 7.61 -3.59 0.57
N THR A 259 7.96 -4.44 -0.40
CA THR A 259 7.30 -5.72 -0.62
C THR A 259 7.60 -6.64 0.56
N LEU A 260 6.58 -7.05 1.31
CA LEU A 260 6.73 -8.03 2.39
C LEU A 260 6.25 -9.40 1.93
N VAL A 261 7.05 -10.42 2.21
CA VAL A 261 6.77 -11.81 1.85
C VAL A 261 6.82 -12.65 3.13
N THR A 262 5.87 -13.54 3.36
CA THR A 262 6.00 -14.48 4.48
C THR A 262 7.13 -15.46 4.21
N LYS A 263 7.82 -15.88 5.27
CA LYS A 263 8.93 -16.84 5.15
C LYS A 263 8.49 -18.11 4.44
N LYS A 264 7.34 -18.65 4.83
CA LYS A 264 6.75 -19.86 4.24
C LYS A 264 6.54 -19.72 2.73
N PHE A 265 6.09 -18.56 2.26
CA PHE A 265 5.96 -18.35 0.82
C PHE A 265 7.32 -18.20 0.16
N SER A 266 8.24 -17.43 0.74
CA SER A 266 9.58 -17.23 0.18
C SER A 266 10.36 -18.55 -0.06
N GLU A 267 10.15 -19.56 0.80
CA GLU A 267 10.81 -20.86 0.68
C GLU A 267 10.22 -21.77 -0.41
N ARG A 268 8.93 -21.59 -0.73
CA ARG A 268 8.21 -22.41 -1.73
C ARG A 268 8.01 -21.73 -3.08
N ALA A 269 8.17 -20.41 -3.14
CA ALA A 269 7.89 -19.61 -4.33
C ALA A 269 8.82 -19.95 -5.50
N GLY A 270 10.03 -20.43 -5.21
CA GLY A 270 11.09 -20.67 -6.20
C GLY A 270 11.93 -19.42 -6.44
N GLU A 271 13.12 -19.62 -7.00
CA GLU A 271 14.09 -18.53 -7.24
C GLU A 271 13.58 -17.49 -8.24
N ASP A 272 12.85 -17.90 -9.27
CA ASP A 272 12.35 -16.97 -10.29
C ASP A 272 11.26 -16.02 -9.75
N VAL A 273 10.32 -16.55 -8.96
CA VAL A 273 9.27 -15.74 -8.32
C VAL A 273 9.88 -14.80 -7.29
N MET A 274 10.78 -15.29 -6.43
CA MET A 274 11.49 -14.40 -5.50
C MET A 274 12.39 -13.41 -6.24
N GLY A 275 12.97 -13.78 -7.37
CA GLY A 275 13.73 -12.90 -8.26
C GLY A 275 12.89 -11.73 -8.75
N TYR A 276 11.65 -12.01 -9.19
CA TYR A 276 10.66 -11.00 -9.54
C TYR A 276 10.33 -10.07 -8.36
N LEU A 277 9.92 -10.63 -7.21
CA LEU A 277 9.53 -9.85 -6.04
C LEU A 277 10.67 -9.01 -5.44
N ASN A 278 11.93 -9.43 -5.65
CA ASN A 278 13.12 -8.68 -5.23
C ASN A 278 13.53 -7.56 -6.21
N LYS A 279 13.03 -7.59 -7.45
CA LYS A 279 13.35 -6.59 -8.49
C LYS A 279 12.23 -5.59 -8.75
N ARG A 280 10.98 -6.03 -8.60
CA ARG A 280 9.80 -5.26 -8.98
C ARG A 280 9.66 -3.99 -8.14
N ALA A 281 9.95 -2.87 -8.78
CA ALA A 281 9.85 -1.53 -8.24
C ALA A 281 9.55 -0.54 -9.36
N TRP A 282 8.80 0.51 -9.03
CA TRP A 282 8.47 1.60 -9.95
C TRP A 282 8.69 2.95 -9.27
N THR A 283 8.80 4.00 -10.09
CA THR A 283 8.99 5.37 -9.60
C THR A 283 7.67 5.99 -9.19
N ASN A 284 7.71 7.02 -8.34
CA ASN A 284 6.51 7.77 -7.96
C ASN A 284 5.84 8.42 -9.19
N ASP A 285 6.62 8.84 -10.19
CA ASP A 285 6.09 9.40 -11.46
C ASP A 285 5.29 8.36 -12.25
N THR A 286 5.80 7.13 -12.36
CA THR A 286 5.10 6.01 -13.01
C THR A 286 3.76 5.73 -12.34
N VAL A 287 3.76 5.60 -11.01
CA VAL A 287 2.54 5.29 -10.24
C VAL A 287 1.53 6.43 -10.30
N ASN A 288 1.99 7.68 -10.20
CA ASN A 288 1.11 8.85 -10.31
C ASN A 288 0.42 8.92 -11.68
N LYS A 289 1.14 8.69 -12.78
CA LYS A 289 0.55 8.67 -14.13
C LYS A 289 -0.47 7.55 -14.28
N LEU A 290 -0.16 6.35 -13.79
CA LEU A 290 -1.06 5.23 -13.82
C LEU A 290 -2.33 5.49 -13.01
N MET A 291 -2.20 5.95 -11.77
CA MET A 291 -3.35 6.27 -10.92
C MET A 291 -4.19 7.41 -11.50
N ALA A 292 -3.57 8.44 -12.10
CA ALA A 292 -4.31 9.50 -12.79
C ALA A 292 -5.13 8.94 -13.95
N TRP A 293 -4.54 8.09 -14.78
CA TRP A 293 -5.26 7.38 -15.85
C TRP A 293 -6.40 6.53 -15.28
N MET A 294 -6.16 5.77 -14.22
CA MET A 294 -7.19 4.95 -13.59
C MET A 294 -8.35 5.80 -13.08
N THR A 295 -8.07 6.95 -12.45
CA THR A 295 -9.09 7.88 -11.97
C THR A 295 -9.91 8.47 -13.11
N ASP A 296 -9.26 8.94 -14.19
CA ASP A 296 -9.94 9.54 -15.35
C ASP A 296 -10.82 8.53 -16.11
N ASN A 297 -10.44 7.26 -16.08
CA ASN A 297 -11.15 6.18 -16.78
C ASN A 297 -12.04 5.32 -15.87
N GLN A 298 -12.12 5.66 -14.57
CA GLN A 298 -12.82 4.85 -13.56
C GLN A 298 -12.37 3.37 -13.57
N ALA A 299 -11.08 3.15 -13.81
CA ALA A 299 -10.48 1.84 -13.99
C ALA A 299 -10.24 1.14 -12.65
N SER A 300 -10.48 -0.17 -12.61
CA SER A 300 -10.14 -1.00 -11.44
C SER A 300 -8.64 -1.26 -11.33
N GLY A 301 -8.16 -1.81 -10.21
CA GLY A 301 -6.78 -2.31 -10.11
C GLY A 301 -6.40 -3.30 -11.20
N ASP A 302 -7.31 -4.20 -11.60
CA ASP A 302 -7.07 -5.18 -12.68
C ASP A 302 -6.93 -4.48 -14.05
N ASP A 303 -7.74 -3.44 -14.33
CA ASP A 303 -7.64 -2.64 -15.55
C ASP A 303 -6.33 -1.83 -15.56
N GLY A 304 -5.97 -1.24 -14.41
CA GLY A 304 -4.72 -0.52 -14.23
C GLY A 304 -3.49 -1.42 -14.40
N ALA A 305 -3.54 -2.65 -13.89
CA ALA A 305 -2.46 -3.62 -14.05
C ALA A 305 -2.25 -3.99 -15.53
N LYS A 306 -3.33 -4.26 -16.28
CA LYS A 306 -3.26 -4.52 -17.72
C LYS A 306 -2.74 -3.32 -18.50
N HIS A 307 -3.28 -2.14 -18.24
CA HIS A 307 -2.81 -0.91 -18.88
C HIS A 307 -1.31 -0.67 -18.60
N PHE A 308 -0.87 -0.88 -17.36
CA PHE A 308 0.55 -0.78 -17.02
C PHE A 308 1.39 -1.79 -17.82
N LEU A 309 0.96 -3.05 -17.90
CA LEU A 309 1.66 -4.10 -18.63
C LEU A 309 1.74 -3.82 -20.14
N GLU A 310 0.70 -3.25 -20.75
CA GLU A 310 0.68 -2.86 -22.16
C GLU A 310 1.64 -1.69 -22.43
N GLU A 311 1.60 -0.65 -21.60
CA GLU A 311 2.32 0.60 -21.85
C GLU A 311 3.78 0.60 -21.36
N ASN A 312 4.14 -0.31 -20.44
CA ASN A 312 5.45 -0.32 -19.77
C ASN A 312 6.23 -1.62 -19.98
N GLU A 313 6.09 -2.24 -21.16
CA GLU A 313 6.75 -3.52 -21.50
C GLU A 313 8.24 -3.58 -21.17
N ALA A 314 8.97 -2.54 -21.55
CA ALA A 314 10.41 -2.47 -21.30
C ALA A 314 10.77 -2.47 -19.80
N MET A 315 9.89 -1.94 -18.95
CA MET A 315 10.13 -1.87 -17.51
C MET A 315 9.90 -3.23 -16.85
N TRP A 316 8.73 -3.84 -17.06
CA TRP A 316 8.38 -5.06 -16.33
C TRP A 316 9.14 -6.29 -16.83
N LYS A 317 9.63 -6.28 -18.07
CA LYS A 317 10.52 -7.33 -18.60
C LYS A 317 11.83 -7.46 -17.83
N GLU A 318 12.34 -6.38 -17.26
CA GLU A 318 13.56 -6.43 -16.44
C GLU A 318 13.31 -7.09 -15.07
N TRP A 319 12.04 -7.19 -14.65
CA TRP A 319 11.66 -7.79 -13.37
C TRP A 319 11.52 -9.30 -13.46
N VAL A 320 11.04 -9.83 -14.59
CA VAL A 320 10.65 -11.24 -14.74
C VAL A 320 11.69 -12.06 -15.52
N SER A 321 11.55 -13.39 -15.53
CA SER A 321 12.36 -14.24 -16.41
C SER A 321 11.91 -14.10 -17.87
N PRO A 322 12.78 -14.40 -18.87
CA PRO A 322 12.38 -14.38 -20.27
C PRO A 322 11.17 -15.27 -20.58
N GLU A 323 11.09 -16.45 -19.95
CA GLU A 323 9.98 -17.38 -20.12
C GLU A 323 8.68 -16.82 -19.55
N ALA A 324 8.73 -16.18 -18.37
CA ALA A 324 7.58 -15.51 -17.78
C ALA A 324 7.14 -14.32 -18.65
N ALA A 325 8.09 -13.57 -19.22
CA ALA A 325 7.77 -12.43 -20.08
C ALA A 325 6.97 -12.83 -21.32
N GLU A 326 7.34 -13.94 -21.97
CA GLU A 326 6.59 -14.45 -23.13
C GLU A 326 5.18 -14.92 -22.75
N LYS A 327 5.01 -15.55 -21.58
CA LYS A 327 3.68 -15.96 -21.11
C LYS A 327 2.80 -14.78 -20.74
N ILE A 328 3.34 -13.77 -20.03
CA ILE A 328 2.64 -12.53 -19.68
C ILE A 328 2.14 -11.84 -20.95
N LYS A 329 3.00 -11.71 -21.98
CA LYS A 329 2.59 -11.15 -23.28
C LYS A 329 1.48 -11.93 -23.97
N ALA A 330 1.53 -13.25 -23.90
CA ALA A 330 0.51 -14.08 -24.53
C ALA A 330 -0.86 -13.99 -23.83
N ALA A 331 -0.88 -13.51 -22.58
CA ALA A 331 -2.08 -13.38 -21.75
C ALA A 331 -2.69 -11.96 -21.74
N LEU A 332 -1.98 -10.95 -22.27
CA LEU A 332 -2.50 -9.59 -22.50
C LEU A 332 -3.38 -9.56 -23.76
#